data_AF-A0A353B8R5-F1
#
_entry.id   AF-A0A353B8R5-F1
#
_cell.length_a   1.000
_cell.length_b   1.000
_cell.length_c   1.000
_cell.angle_alpha   90.00
_cell.angle_beta   90.00
_cell.angle_gamma   90.00
#
_symmetry.space_group_name_H-M   'P 1'
#
loop_
_entity.id
_entity.type
_entity.pdbx_description
1 polymer ?
#
loop_
_entity_poly.entity_id
_entity_poly.type
_entity_poly.pdbx_seq_one_letter_code
_entity_poly.pdbx_strand_id
1 'polypeptide(L)'
;LIMKERPEPRPAYILTRGAYDQPGEQVQRGTPAFLPPLNSRAGTPDRLDLARWLIAPEHPLMARVTVNRLWQQIFGVGLVRTSEDFGAQGEVPSHPELLDYLATEFVASGWDVKEMMRRIVLSRTYRQSSVAAAEAYERDPSNRLLARGSRYRLDAEVIRDQCLFTSGLLNETMYGRSVKPPQPPNLWKNVSMVSSSTYEFKADTGEDIYRRSLYTFWKRALPPPQMTIFDAPTREACISRRERTNTPLQALVLMNEQLNFEAAVHLATLLLADQAHDAESAIDIAMQRITGRPQTPAEGKVLSGAYRRLLAHYRESPEAATQVLAAHPPATEVVPEERRPVVAALSLVINGIYNLDITKTRQ
;
A
#
# COMPACT_ATOMS: atom_id res chain seq x y z
N LEU A 1 -3.21 -2.18 -32.09
CA LEU A 1 -3.78 -1.85 -30.76
C LEU A 1 -4.89 -2.83 -30.43
N ILE A 2 -4.82 -3.51 -29.28
CA ILE A 2 -5.85 -4.47 -28.82
C ILE A 2 -7.24 -3.79 -28.62
N MET A 3 -7.27 -2.46 -28.56
CA MET A 3 -8.45 -1.64 -28.29
C MET A 3 -9.37 -1.39 -29.50
N LYS A 4 -8.91 -1.59 -30.75
CA LYS A 4 -9.74 -1.39 -31.95
C LYS A 4 -10.46 -2.70 -32.31
N GLU A 5 -11.75 -2.62 -32.61
CA GLU A 5 -12.48 -3.76 -33.17
C GLU A 5 -11.88 -4.16 -34.51
N ARG A 6 -11.85 -5.47 -34.77
CA ARG A 6 -11.39 -5.99 -36.06
C ARG A 6 -12.48 -5.75 -37.10
N PRO A 7 -12.12 -5.49 -38.38
CA PRO A 7 -13.09 -5.45 -39.46
C PRO A 7 -13.91 -6.76 -39.54
N GLU A 8 -13.24 -7.88 -39.33
CA GLU A 8 -13.86 -9.21 -39.24
C GLU A 8 -13.73 -9.74 -37.79
N PRO A 9 -14.85 -9.96 -37.08
CA PRO A 9 -14.85 -10.56 -35.76
C PRO A 9 -14.27 -11.98 -35.79
N ARG A 10 -13.40 -12.30 -34.83
CA ARG A 10 -12.95 -13.68 -34.65
C ARG A 10 -14.11 -14.49 -34.04
N PRO A 11 -14.51 -15.63 -34.64
CA PRO A 11 -15.54 -16.48 -34.05
C PRO A 11 -15.05 -17.06 -32.72
N ALA A 12 -15.97 -17.20 -31.77
CA ALA A 12 -15.76 -17.86 -30.49
C ALA A 12 -16.63 -19.12 -30.41
N TYR A 13 -16.16 -20.15 -29.73
CA TYR A 13 -16.82 -21.44 -29.65
C TYR A 13 -16.87 -21.94 -28.21
N ILE A 14 -17.92 -22.66 -27.84
CA ILE A 14 -17.95 -23.45 -26.61
C ILE A 14 -17.00 -24.62 -26.80
N LEU A 15 -16.01 -24.74 -25.93
CA LEU A 15 -15.03 -25.83 -26.00
C LEU A 15 -15.58 -27.08 -25.33
N THR A 16 -15.48 -28.22 -26.01
CA THR A 16 -15.93 -29.50 -25.44
C THR A 16 -15.07 -29.85 -24.24
N ARG A 17 -15.67 -29.88 -23.05
CA ARG A 17 -14.96 -30.07 -21.76
C ARG A 17 -13.81 -29.08 -21.52
N GLY A 18 -13.83 -27.91 -22.17
CA GLY A 18 -12.76 -26.91 -22.06
C GLY A 18 -11.50 -27.20 -22.87
N ALA A 19 -11.47 -28.25 -23.70
CA ALA A 19 -10.30 -28.58 -24.52
C ALA A 19 -10.12 -27.58 -25.67
N TYR A 20 -8.95 -26.93 -25.74
CA TYR A 20 -8.68 -25.82 -26.68
C TYR A 20 -8.69 -26.23 -28.15
N ASP A 21 -8.49 -27.51 -28.43
CA ASP A 21 -8.44 -28.14 -29.76
C ASP A 21 -9.77 -28.76 -30.18
N GLN A 22 -10.81 -28.71 -29.33
CA GLN A 22 -12.13 -29.29 -29.61
C GLN A 22 -13.23 -28.20 -29.58
N PRO A 23 -13.28 -27.32 -30.60
CA PRO A 23 -14.34 -26.33 -30.73
C PRO A 23 -15.70 -27.01 -30.98
N GLY A 24 -16.69 -26.66 -30.18
CA GLY A 24 -18.09 -27.06 -30.34
C GLY A 24 -18.90 -25.94 -31.00
N GLU A 25 -20.04 -25.60 -30.41
CA GLU A 25 -20.98 -24.60 -30.95
C GLU A 25 -20.36 -23.20 -30.98
N GLN A 26 -20.54 -22.49 -32.10
CA GLN A 26 -20.15 -21.08 -32.21
C GLN A 26 -21.10 -20.20 -31.39
N VAL A 27 -20.53 -19.30 -30.59
CA VAL A 27 -21.29 -18.36 -29.77
C VAL A 27 -21.17 -16.94 -30.29
N GLN A 28 -22.22 -16.16 -30.02
CA GLN A 28 -22.27 -14.73 -30.30
C GLN A 28 -21.94 -13.92 -29.05
N ARG A 29 -21.63 -12.64 -29.25
CA ARG A 29 -21.43 -11.70 -28.14
C ARG A 29 -22.73 -11.53 -27.36
N GLY A 30 -22.66 -11.68 -26.05
CA GLY A 30 -23.81 -11.55 -25.16
C GLY A 30 -23.40 -11.63 -23.70
N THR A 31 -24.38 -11.63 -22.82
CA THR A 31 -24.22 -11.78 -21.37
C THR A 31 -25.02 -12.99 -20.88
N PRO A 32 -24.69 -13.55 -19.71
CA PRO A 32 -25.48 -14.63 -19.13
C PRO A 32 -26.95 -14.23 -18.97
N ALA A 33 -27.87 -15.09 -19.42
CA ALA A 33 -29.31 -14.79 -19.51
C ALA A 33 -30.00 -14.55 -18.15
N PHE A 34 -29.39 -14.96 -17.04
CA PHE A 34 -29.89 -14.69 -15.69
C PHE A 34 -29.56 -13.27 -15.19
N LEU A 35 -28.74 -12.52 -15.92
CA LEU A 35 -28.46 -11.11 -15.68
C LEU A 35 -29.29 -10.23 -16.63
N PRO A 36 -29.40 -8.92 -16.37
CA PRO A 36 -30.07 -8.01 -17.29
C PRO A 36 -29.52 -8.14 -18.72
N PRO A 37 -30.35 -7.97 -19.76
CA PRO A 37 -29.91 -8.09 -21.14
C PRO A 37 -28.89 -7.00 -21.51
N LEU A 38 -27.89 -7.36 -22.30
CA LEU A 38 -26.95 -6.42 -22.92
C LEU A 38 -27.58 -5.79 -24.16
N ASN A 39 -27.95 -4.52 -24.07
CA ASN A 39 -28.47 -3.76 -25.20
C ASN A 39 -27.33 -3.18 -26.04
N SER A 40 -27.25 -3.55 -27.32
CA SER A 40 -26.25 -2.97 -28.24
C SER A 40 -26.73 -1.65 -28.81
N ARG A 41 -25.80 -0.70 -28.98
CA ARG A 41 -26.05 0.58 -29.66
C ARG A 41 -26.06 0.46 -31.19
N ALA A 42 -25.40 -0.56 -31.74
CA ALA A 42 -25.16 -0.71 -33.19
C ALA A 42 -25.46 -2.14 -33.68
N GLY A 43 -26.38 -2.83 -33.00
CA GLY A 43 -26.78 -4.21 -33.31
C GLY A 43 -25.86 -5.26 -32.70
N THR A 44 -24.57 -5.25 -33.03
CA THR A 44 -23.59 -6.19 -32.43
C THR A 44 -22.92 -5.56 -31.22
N PRO A 45 -23.02 -6.17 -30.01
CA PRO A 45 -22.40 -5.59 -28.82
C PRO A 45 -20.89 -5.39 -28.96
N ASP A 46 -20.41 -4.20 -28.60
CA ASP A 46 -18.98 -3.88 -28.52
C ASP A 46 -18.48 -3.77 -27.07
N ARG A 47 -17.19 -3.45 -26.90
CA ARG A 47 -16.61 -3.27 -25.56
C ARG A 47 -17.22 -2.12 -24.76
N LEU A 48 -17.70 -1.08 -25.43
CA LEU A 48 -18.33 0.06 -24.78
C LEU A 48 -19.76 -0.27 -24.35
N ASP A 49 -20.48 -1.11 -25.10
CA ASP A 49 -21.77 -1.68 -24.70
C ASP A 49 -21.60 -2.50 -23.41
N LEU A 50 -20.60 -3.40 -23.37
CA LEU A 50 -20.29 -4.18 -22.16
C LEU A 50 -19.93 -3.28 -20.96
N ALA A 51 -19.11 -2.25 -21.18
CA ALA A 51 -18.72 -1.32 -20.12
C ALA A 51 -19.93 -0.56 -19.53
N ARG A 52 -20.85 -0.09 -20.40
CA ARG A 52 -22.09 0.59 -19.98
C ARG A 52 -23.03 -0.35 -19.24
N TRP A 53 -23.14 -1.60 -19.70
CA TRP A 53 -23.96 -2.61 -19.06
C TRP A 53 -23.46 -2.99 -17.66
N LEU A 54 -22.14 -3.09 -17.47
CA LEU A 54 -21.55 -3.37 -16.14
C LEU A 54 -21.91 -2.31 -15.11
N ILE A 55 -21.96 -1.04 -15.51
CA ILE A 55 -22.27 0.10 -14.61
C ILE A 55 -23.74 0.52 -14.68
N ALA A 56 -24.59 -0.25 -15.37
CA ALA A 56 -26.01 0.04 -15.45
C ALA A 56 -26.65 -0.10 -14.05
N PRO A 57 -27.57 0.80 -13.64
CA PRO A 57 -28.21 0.73 -12.33
C PRO A 57 -28.91 -0.61 -12.06
N GLU A 58 -29.37 -1.28 -13.12
CA GLU A 58 -30.06 -2.58 -13.05
C GLU A 58 -29.09 -3.74 -12.81
N HIS A 59 -27.77 -3.53 -13.00
CA HIS A 59 -26.78 -4.59 -12.85
C HIS A 59 -26.55 -4.91 -11.36
N PRO A 60 -26.86 -6.13 -10.89
CA PRO A 60 -27.01 -6.42 -9.46
C PRO A 60 -25.68 -6.53 -8.67
N LEU A 61 -24.55 -6.72 -9.34
CA LEU A 61 -23.28 -7.07 -8.68
C LEU A 61 -22.22 -5.96 -8.67
N MET A 62 -22.11 -5.17 -9.74
CA MET A 62 -20.97 -4.26 -9.93
C MET A 62 -20.79 -3.25 -8.78
N ALA A 63 -21.88 -2.60 -8.37
CA ALA A 63 -21.87 -1.67 -7.25
C ALA A 63 -21.50 -2.39 -5.94
N ARG A 64 -22.15 -3.53 -5.64
CA ARG A 64 -21.87 -4.34 -4.43
C ARG A 64 -20.41 -4.79 -4.35
N VAL A 65 -19.86 -5.31 -5.44
CA VAL A 65 -18.46 -5.74 -5.51
C VAL A 65 -17.53 -4.56 -5.32
N THR A 66 -17.83 -3.41 -5.95
CA THR A 66 -16.97 -2.23 -5.84
C THR A 66 -16.97 -1.66 -4.43
N VAL A 67 -18.14 -1.46 -3.81
CA VAL A 67 -18.20 -0.94 -2.42
C VAL A 67 -17.61 -1.93 -1.43
N ASN A 68 -17.74 -3.25 -1.66
CA ASN A 68 -17.09 -4.25 -0.82
C ASN A 68 -15.56 -4.15 -0.88
N ARG A 69 -14.99 -3.87 -2.06
CA ARG A 69 -13.54 -3.65 -2.21
C ARG A 69 -13.08 -2.36 -1.54
N LEU A 70 -13.85 -1.28 -1.66
CA LEU A 70 -13.57 -0.02 -0.93
C LEU A 70 -13.63 -0.24 0.59
N TRP A 71 -14.65 -0.96 1.05
CA TRP A 71 -14.80 -1.35 2.44
C TRP A 71 -13.60 -2.19 2.91
N GLN A 72 -13.20 -3.21 2.15
CA GLN A 72 -12.04 -4.04 2.44
C GLN A 72 -10.74 -3.23 2.53
N GLN A 73 -10.55 -2.22 1.67
CA GLN A 73 -9.38 -1.35 1.73
C GLN A 73 -9.32 -0.55 3.03
N ILE A 74 -10.46 -0.19 3.61
CA ILE A 74 -10.56 0.62 4.83
C ILE A 74 -10.56 -0.24 6.11
N PHE A 75 -11.29 -1.35 6.13
CA PHE A 75 -11.45 -2.21 7.31
C PHE A 75 -10.58 -3.46 7.29
N GLY A 76 -9.86 -3.70 6.19
CA GLY A 76 -8.98 -4.86 5.99
C GLY A 76 -9.70 -6.12 5.53
N VAL A 77 -11.01 -6.22 5.76
CA VAL A 77 -11.88 -7.32 5.31
C VAL A 77 -13.15 -6.73 4.71
N GLY A 78 -13.60 -7.25 3.56
CA GLY A 78 -14.86 -6.85 2.93
C GLY A 78 -16.08 -7.32 3.75
N LEU A 79 -17.24 -6.70 3.57
CA LEU A 79 -18.52 -7.22 4.10
C LEU A 79 -18.76 -8.65 3.62
N VAL A 80 -18.50 -8.91 2.34
CA VAL A 80 -18.25 -10.23 1.78
C VAL A 80 -16.74 -10.49 1.86
N ARG A 81 -16.32 -11.52 2.60
CA ARG A 81 -14.90 -11.83 2.81
C ARG A 81 -14.22 -12.31 1.53
N THR A 82 -14.91 -13.11 0.74
CA THR A 82 -14.48 -13.65 -0.55
C THR A 82 -14.69 -12.62 -1.65
N SER A 83 -13.89 -11.55 -1.67
CA SER A 83 -14.04 -10.47 -2.66
C SER A 83 -13.93 -10.94 -4.12
N GLU A 84 -13.34 -12.09 -4.35
CA GLU A 84 -13.24 -12.80 -5.61
C GLU A 84 -14.50 -13.59 -6.01
N ASP A 85 -15.41 -13.88 -5.06
CA ASP A 85 -16.61 -14.69 -5.31
C ASP A 85 -17.82 -14.18 -4.51
N PHE A 86 -18.79 -13.62 -5.24
CA PHE A 86 -20.10 -13.18 -4.75
C PHE A 86 -21.22 -14.19 -5.08
N GLY A 87 -20.86 -15.34 -5.66
CA GLY A 87 -21.77 -16.42 -6.02
C GLY A 87 -21.97 -17.42 -4.88
N ALA A 88 -22.49 -18.59 -5.24
CA ALA A 88 -22.88 -19.63 -4.28
C ALA A 88 -21.72 -20.28 -3.51
N GLN A 89 -20.49 -20.14 -4.01
CA GLN A 89 -19.27 -20.62 -3.33
C GLN A 89 -18.60 -19.52 -2.48
N GLY A 90 -19.11 -18.29 -2.56
CA GLY A 90 -18.67 -17.15 -1.75
C GLY A 90 -19.26 -17.14 -0.34
N GLU A 91 -18.66 -16.34 0.55
CA GLU A 91 -19.19 -16.08 1.88
C GLU A 91 -20.39 -15.11 1.79
N VAL A 92 -21.44 -15.36 2.56
CA VAL A 92 -22.55 -14.41 2.68
C VAL A 92 -22.06 -13.08 3.29
N PRO A 93 -22.63 -11.93 2.89
CA PRO A 93 -22.28 -10.66 3.49
C PRO A 93 -22.52 -10.68 5.01
N SER A 94 -21.57 -10.18 5.81
CA SER A 94 -21.78 -10.08 7.27
C SER A 94 -22.89 -9.10 7.64
N HIS A 95 -23.09 -8.07 6.82
CA HIS A 95 -24.13 -7.05 6.97
C HIS A 95 -24.78 -6.79 5.59
N PRO A 96 -25.76 -7.61 5.17
CA PRO A 96 -26.34 -7.52 3.82
C PRO A 96 -27.05 -6.18 3.57
N GLU A 97 -27.82 -5.69 4.54
CA GLU A 97 -28.54 -4.41 4.41
C GLU A 97 -27.57 -3.22 4.27
N LEU A 98 -26.43 -3.26 4.98
CA LEU A 98 -25.39 -2.24 4.85
C LEU A 98 -24.73 -2.30 3.47
N LEU A 99 -24.46 -3.50 2.95
CA LEU A 99 -23.90 -3.67 1.61
C LEU A 99 -24.85 -3.10 0.55
N ASP A 100 -26.13 -3.41 0.66
CA ASP A 100 -27.17 -2.90 -0.25
C ASP A 100 -27.30 -1.39 -0.15
N TYR A 101 -27.36 -0.83 1.06
CA TYR A 101 -27.37 0.61 1.28
C TYR A 101 -26.17 1.31 0.61
N LEU A 102 -24.95 0.84 0.86
CA LEU A 102 -23.74 1.43 0.27
C LEU A 102 -23.72 1.28 -1.25
N ALA A 103 -24.17 0.15 -1.79
CA ALA A 103 -24.22 -0.06 -3.23
C ALA A 103 -25.21 0.89 -3.91
N THR A 104 -26.41 1.07 -3.35
CA THR A 104 -27.41 2.01 -3.86
C THR A 104 -26.92 3.45 -3.79
N GLU A 105 -26.33 3.86 -2.66
CA GLU A 105 -25.76 5.21 -2.52
C GLU A 105 -24.61 5.46 -3.51
N PHE A 106 -23.80 4.44 -3.81
CA PHE A 106 -22.70 4.56 -4.78
C PHE A 106 -23.21 4.80 -6.21
N VAL A 107 -24.29 4.11 -6.60
CA VAL A 107 -24.94 4.34 -7.90
C VAL A 107 -25.59 5.73 -7.92
N ALA A 108 -26.28 6.11 -6.84
CA ALA A 108 -26.97 7.39 -6.72
C ALA A 108 -26.02 8.60 -6.76
N SER A 109 -24.79 8.46 -6.25
CA SER A 109 -23.76 9.51 -6.34
C SER A 109 -23.15 9.66 -7.74
N GLY A 110 -23.57 8.83 -8.71
CA GLY A 110 -22.95 8.80 -10.03
C GLY A 110 -21.58 8.12 -10.02
N TRP A 111 -21.40 7.11 -9.16
CA TRP A 111 -20.15 6.35 -8.99
C TRP A 111 -18.99 7.18 -8.41
N ASP A 112 -19.28 8.18 -7.57
CA ASP A 112 -18.25 9.00 -6.92
C ASP A 112 -17.53 8.21 -5.81
N VAL A 113 -16.31 7.77 -6.13
CA VAL A 113 -15.44 7.03 -5.21
C VAL A 113 -15.03 7.87 -4.01
N LYS A 114 -14.78 9.17 -4.18
CA LYS A 114 -14.36 10.05 -3.08
C LYS A 114 -15.51 10.28 -2.10
N GLU A 115 -16.71 10.49 -2.60
CA GLU A 115 -17.90 10.61 -1.75
C GLU A 115 -18.14 9.32 -0.96
N MET A 116 -18.07 8.16 -1.62
CA MET A 116 -18.25 6.87 -0.95
C MET A 116 -17.17 6.63 0.12
N MET A 117 -15.90 6.90 -0.19
CA MET A 117 -14.81 6.81 0.77
C MET A 117 -15.02 7.75 1.95
N ARG A 118 -15.43 9.02 1.70
CA ARG A 118 -15.76 10.00 2.74
C ARG A 118 -16.87 9.48 3.66
N ARG A 119 -17.93 8.92 3.09
CA ARG A 119 -19.07 8.36 3.85
C ARG A 119 -18.61 7.23 4.77
N ILE A 120 -17.76 6.33 4.27
CA ILE A 120 -17.19 5.24 5.06
C ILE A 120 -16.31 5.78 6.20
N VAL A 121 -15.36 6.67 5.92
CA VAL A 121 -14.40 7.16 6.94
C VAL A 121 -15.01 8.14 7.94
N LEU A 122 -16.16 8.75 7.65
CA LEU A 122 -16.89 9.59 8.61
C LEU A 122 -17.89 8.80 9.48
N SER A 123 -18.08 7.50 9.19
CA SER A 123 -18.99 6.64 9.95
C SER A 123 -18.57 6.50 11.41
N ARG A 124 -19.53 6.15 12.29
CA ARG A 124 -19.22 5.79 13.68
C ARG A 124 -18.34 4.54 13.72
N THR A 125 -18.62 3.56 12.86
CA THR A 125 -17.89 2.29 12.76
C THR A 125 -16.41 2.52 12.48
N TYR A 126 -16.08 3.42 11.55
CA TYR A 126 -14.69 3.75 11.25
C TYR A 126 -13.95 4.41 12.42
N ARG A 127 -14.66 5.24 13.19
CA ARG A 127 -14.09 6.00 14.32
C ARG A 127 -13.99 5.20 15.62
N GLN A 128 -14.36 3.92 15.62
CA GLN A 128 -14.18 3.07 16.80
C GLN A 128 -12.70 2.85 17.11
N SER A 129 -12.36 2.73 18.40
CA SER A 129 -11.01 2.38 18.81
C SER A 129 -10.74 0.90 18.57
N SER A 130 -9.53 0.57 18.14
CA SER A 130 -9.02 -0.80 18.14
C SER A 130 -8.63 -1.29 19.56
N VAL A 131 -8.50 -0.39 20.54
CA VAL A 131 -8.22 -0.79 21.93
C VAL A 131 -9.50 -1.38 22.52
N ALA A 132 -9.48 -2.70 22.74
CA ALA A 132 -10.59 -3.46 23.30
C ALA A 132 -10.08 -4.55 24.27
N ALA A 133 -10.97 -5.06 25.11
CA ALA A 133 -10.67 -6.15 26.03
C ALA A 133 -10.34 -7.46 25.27
N ALA A 134 -9.57 -8.35 25.89
CA ALA A 134 -9.11 -9.60 25.25
C ALA A 134 -10.29 -10.46 24.78
N GLU A 135 -11.37 -10.49 25.56
CA GLU A 135 -12.59 -11.24 25.28
C GLU A 135 -13.25 -10.80 23.96
N ALA A 136 -13.14 -9.51 23.61
CA ALA A 136 -13.67 -9.00 22.35
C ALA A 136 -12.88 -9.51 21.15
N TYR A 137 -11.56 -9.68 21.31
CA TYR A 137 -10.70 -10.28 20.29
C TYR A 137 -10.89 -11.79 20.19
N GLU A 138 -11.14 -12.49 21.29
CA GLU A 138 -11.42 -13.92 21.29
C GLU A 138 -12.77 -14.24 20.64
N ARG A 139 -13.80 -13.45 20.94
CA ARG A 139 -15.16 -13.67 20.41
C ARG A 139 -15.30 -13.37 18.93
N ASP A 140 -14.59 -12.36 18.43
CA ASP A 140 -14.60 -12.01 17.01
C ASP A 140 -13.18 -11.64 16.53
N PRO A 141 -12.29 -12.61 16.31
CA PRO A 141 -10.89 -12.36 15.97
C PRO A 141 -10.72 -11.54 14.68
N SER A 142 -11.61 -11.74 13.71
CA SER A 142 -11.58 -11.07 12.41
C SER A 142 -12.40 -9.78 12.33
N ASN A 143 -12.93 -9.31 13.47
CA ASN A 143 -13.75 -8.09 13.56
C ASN A 143 -14.91 -8.05 12.54
N ARG A 144 -15.58 -9.19 12.30
CA ARG A 144 -16.69 -9.33 11.34
C ARG A 144 -17.95 -8.64 11.80
N LEU A 145 -18.15 -8.54 13.11
CA LEU A 145 -19.26 -7.84 13.75
C LEU A 145 -19.00 -6.34 13.89
N LEU A 146 -17.79 -5.87 13.53
CA LEU A 146 -17.42 -4.45 13.57
C LEU A 146 -17.63 -3.83 14.97
N ALA A 147 -17.32 -4.62 16.00
CA ALA A 147 -17.47 -4.25 17.41
C ALA A 147 -16.31 -3.38 17.94
N ARG A 148 -15.23 -3.29 17.17
CA ARG A 148 -14.04 -2.47 17.46
C ARG A 148 -13.46 -1.88 16.18
N GLY A 149 -12.50 -0.96 16.34
CA GLY A 149 -11.70 -0.43 15.23
C GLY A 149 -10.89 -1.52 14.54
N SER A 150 -10.81 -1.44 13.21
CA SER A 150 -10.03 -2.41 12.42
C SER A 150 -8.54 -2.28 12.66
N ARG A 151 -7.90 -3.40 13.00
CA ARG A 151 -6.45 -3.50 13.18
C ARG A 151 -5.82 -4.46 12.17
N TYR A 152 -4.97 -3.97 11.26
CA TYR A 152 -4.30 -4.82 10.26
C TYR A 152 -3.02 -4.18 9.69
N ARG A 153 -2.12 -5.02 9.17
CA ARG A 153 -0.86 -4.58 8.53
C ARG A 153 -1.12 -3.75 7.26
N LEU A 154 -0.42 -2.63 7.15
CA LEU A 154 -0.45 -1.78 5.97
C LEU A 154 0.18 -2.51 4.77
N ASP A 155 -0.30 -2.19 3.59
CA ASP A 155 0.24 -2.71 2.33
C ASP A 155 1.65 -2.12 2.08
N ALA A 156 2.51 -2.85 1.38
CA ALA A 156 3.89 -2.46 1.08
C ALA A 156 4.05 -1.02 0.55
N GLU A 157 3.19 -0.63 -0.40
CA GLU A 157 3.22 0.70 -1.01
C GLU A 157 2.86 1.78 0.00
N VAL A 158 1.95 1.49 0.93
CA VAL A 158 1.53 2.43 1.99
C VAL A 158 2.64 2.59 3.01
N ILE A 159 3.31 1.51 3.41
CA ILE A 159 4.47 1.56 4.33
C ILE A 159 5.56 2.46 3.75
N ARG A 160 5.93 2.24 2.48
CA ARG A 160 6.95 3.05 1.80
C ARG A 160 6.52 4.51 1.68
N ASP A 161 5.32 4.77 1.16
CA ASP A 161 4.85 6.13 0.91
C ASP A 161 4.64 6.91 2.23
N GLN A 162 4.23 6.24 3.31
CA GLN A 162 4.12 6.85 4.65
C GLN A 162 5.50 7.24 5.20
N CYS A 163 6.51 6.38 5.03
CA CYS A 163 7.89 6.69 5.44
C CYS A 163 8.42 7.94 4.71
N LEU A 164 8.20 8.03 3.40
CA LEU A 164 8.56 9.20 2.60
C LEU A 164 7.78 10.46 2.97
N PHE A 165 6.47 10.33 3.21
CA PHE A 165 5.61 11.46 3.57
C PHE A 165 6.00 12.04 4.93
N THR A 166 6.14 11.17 5.93
CA THR A 166 6.44 11.58 7.32
C THR A 166 7.86 12.10 7.45
N SER A 167 8.82 11.65 6.64
CA SER A 167 10.16 12.24 6.57
C SER A 167 10.24 13.54 5.77
N GLY A 168 9.25 13.85 4.93
CA GLY A 168 9.26 15.00 4.03
C GLY A 168 10.02 14.78 2.72
N LEU A 169 10.37 13.53 2.39
CA LEU A 169 11.04 13.17 1.14
C LEU A 169 10.05 12.92 -0.02
N LEU A 170 8.77 12.69 0.27
CA LEU A 170 7.80 12.27 -0.74
C LEU A 170 7.69 13.27 -1.90
N ASN A 171 7.99 12.80 -3.11
CA ASN A 171 7.70 13.53 -4.34
C ASN A 171 6.28 13.18 -4.84
N GLU A 172 5.38 14.17 -4.77
CA GLU A 172 3.97 14.04 -5.18
C GLU A 172 3.71 14.27 -6.67
N THR A 173 4.75 14.46 -7.49
CA THR A 173 4.63 14.69 -8.93
C THR A 173 3.83 13.58 -9.61
N MET A 174 2.69 13.96 -10.17
CA MET A 174 1.76 13.05 -10.85
C MET A 174 2.13 12.87 -12.33
N TYR A 175 1.74 11.72 -12.87
CA TYR A 175 1.92 11.30 -14.26
C TYR A 175 3.39 11.10 -14.68
N GLY A 176 3.64 10.83 -15.96
CA GLY A 176 4.98 10.56 -16.47
C GLY A 176 5.43 9.10 -16.33
N ARG A 177 6.71 8.86 -16.63
CA ARG A 177 7.29 7.50 -16.66
C ARG A 177 7.41 6.90 -15.26
N SER A 178 7.46 5.57 -15.20
CA SER A 178 7.84 4.86 -13.98
C SER A 178 9.30 5.13 -13.61
N VAL A 179 9.61 5.05 -12.32
CA VAL A 179 10.93 5.27 -11.73
C VAL A 179 11.49 4.01 -11.08
N LYS A 180 12.80 3.95 -10.92
CA LYS A 180 13.55 2.84 -10.35
C LYS A 180 14.28 3.29 -9.08
N PRO A 181 13.62 3.25 -7.91
CA PRO A 181 14.30 3.46 -6.63
C PRO A 181 15.44 2.47 -6.44
N PRO A 182 16.49 2.80 -5.66
CA PRO A 182 17.61 1.90 -5.40
C PRO A 182 17.19 0.49 -4.97
N GLN A 183 17.97 -0.50 -5.41
CA GLN A 183 17.81 -1.92 -5.07
C GLN A 183 19.20 -2.54 -4.84
N PRO A 184 19.29 -3.67 -4.12
CA PRO A 184 20.53 -4.41 -4.00
C PRO A 184 21.13 -4.74 -5.38
N PRO A 185 22.47 -4.65 -5.53
CA PRO A 185 23.12 -4.85 -6.81
C PRO A 185 22.95 -6.29 -7.31
N ASN A 186 23.06 -6.48 -8.63
CA ASN A 186 23.10 -7.76 -9.33
C ASN A 186 21.82 -8.64 -9.29
N LEU A 187 20.73 -8.22 -8.63
CA LEU A 187 19.49 -9.01 -8.61
C LEU A 187 18.94 -9.31 -10.02
N TRP A 188 19.04 -8.35 -10.93
CA TRP A 188 18.47 -8.47 -12.29
C TRP A 188 19.28 -9.39 -13.20
N LYS A 189 20.58 -9.57 -12.95
CA LYS A 189 21.44 -10.45 -13.75
C LYS A 189 21.00 -11.92 -13.67
N ASN A 190 20.39 -12.32 -12.54
CA ASN A 190 19.95 -13.69 -12.30
C ASN A 190 18.64 -14.07 -13.03
N VAL A 191 17.87 -13.08 -13.47
CA VAL A 191 16.51 -13.27 -14.02
C VAL A 191 16.36 -12.76 -15.46
N SER A 192 17.41 -12.21 -16.04
CA SER A 192 17.36 -11.53 -17.33
C SER A 192 18.23 -12.24 -18.35
N MET A 193 17.70 -12.42 -19.56
CA MET A 193 18.53 -12.78 -20.70
C MET A 193 19.48 -11.63 -21.02
N VAL A 194 20.71 -11.95 -21.43
CA VAL A 194 21.74 -10.97 -21.80
C VAL A 194 21.27 -10.00 -22.90
N SER A 195 20.38 -10.45 -23.78
CA SER A 195 19.76 -9.64 -24.85
C SER A 195 18.64 -8.71 -24.37
N SER A 196 18.22 -8.76 -23.10
CA SER A 196 17.13 -7.93 -22.61
C SER A 196 17.59 -6.49 -22.39
N SER A 197 16.78 -5.52 -22.84
CA SER A 197 16.95 -4.10 -22.48
C SER A 197 16.82 -3.82 -20.98
N THR A 198 16.41 -4.82 -20.20
CA THR A 198 16.32 -4.80 -18.74
C THR A 198 17.33 -5.76 -18.10
N TYR A 199 18.44 -6.05 -18.76
CA TYR A 199 19.47 -6.96 -18.23
C TYR A 199 20.14 -6.40 -16.98
N GLU A 200 20.52 -5.11 -17.02
CA GLU A 200 21.13 -4.41 -15.89
C GLU A 200 20.15 -3.43 -15.24
N PHE A 201 20.09 -3.46 -13.92
CA PHE A 201 19.34 -2.50 -13.14
C PHE A 201 20.19 -1.24 -12.92
N LYS A 202 19.68 -0.10 -13.36
CA LYS A 202 20.21 1.21 -13.02
C LYS A 202 19.13 1.97 -12.25
N ALA A 203 19.44 2.30 -11.00
CA ALA A 203 18.58 3.16 -10.20
C ALA A 203 18.50 4.56 -10.84
N ASP A 204 17.33 5.19 -10.74
CA ASP A 204 17.20 6.62 -11.02
C ASP A 204 17.87 7.41 -9.88
N THR A 205 17.96 8.74 -10.02
CA THR A 205 18.65 9.62 -9.07
C THR A 205 17.81 10.87 -8.78
N GLY A 206 18.22 11.66 -7.78
CA GLY A 206 17.54 12.91 -7.42
C GLY A 206 16.14 12.67 -6.87
N GLU A 207 15.18 13.53 -7.22
CA GLU A 207 13.81 13.41 -6.67
C GLU A 207 13.02 12.20 -7.21
N ASP A 208 13.47 11.60 -8.32
CA ASP A 208 12.78 10.48 -8.95
C ASP A 208 12.72 9.25 -8.02
N ILE A 209 13.73 9.05 -7.16
CA ILE A 209 13.76 7.88 -6.24
C ILE A 209 12.77 7.99 -5.07
N TYR A 210 12.23 9.18 -4.82
CA TYR A 210 11.27 9.46 -3.74
C TYR A 210 9.83 9.62 -4.22
N ARG A 211 9.55 9.30 -5.48
CA ARG A 211 8.17 9.33 -5.99
C ARG A 211 7.31 8.27 -5.31
N ARG A 212 6.00 8.55 -5.27
CA ARG A 212 4.97 7.61 -4.80
C ARG A 212 5.16 6.22 -5.40
N SER A 213 4.93 5.19 -4.60
CA SER A 213 5.11 3.78 -4.97
C SER A 213 4.28 3.36 -6.19
N LEU A 214 3.19 4.10 -6.47
CA LEU A 214 2.40 3.97 -7.69
C LEU A 214 3.24 4.09 -8.98
N TYR A 215 4.29 4.91 -8.95
CA TYR A 215 5.19 5.15 -10.08
C TYR A 215 6.43 4.24 -10.07
N THR A 216 6.60 3.37 -9.08
CA THR A 216 7.72 2.43 -9.07
C THR A 216 7.64 1.47 -10.26
N PHE A 217 8.75 1.19 -10.91
CA PHE A 217 8.84 0.25 -12.01
C PHE A 217 8.73 -1.19 -11.51
N TRP A 218 7.86 -1.98 -12.15
CA TRP A 218 7.66 -3.40 -11.83
C TRP A 218 8.15 -4.27 -12.98
N LYS A 219 9.20 -5.06 -12.73
CA LYS A 219 9.59 -6.15 -13.61
C LYS A 219 8.83 -7.41 -13.19
N ARG A 220 8.02 -7.99 -14.09
CA ARG A 220 7.16 -9.14 -13.77
C ARG A 220 7.91 -10.30 -13.09
N ALA A 221 9.09 -10.65 -13.60
CA ALA A 221 9.91 -11.74 -13.05
C ALA A 221 10.75 -11.36 -11.82
N LEU A 222 10.84 -10.07 -11.48
CA LEU A 222 11.58 -9.58 -10.31
C LEU A 222 10.96 -8.27 -9.81
N PRO A 223 9.84 -8.37 -9.08
CA PRO A 223 9.21 -7.23 -8.44
C PRO A 223 10.17 -6.53 -7.44
N PRO A 224 9.88 -5.29 -7.03
CA PRO A 224 10.69 -4.59 -6.03
C PRO A 224 10.87 -5.44 -4.76
N PRO A 225 12.11 -5.85 -4.41
CA PRO A 225 12.35 -6.88 -3.40
C PRO A 225 11.81 -6.49 -2.02
N GLN A 226 11.95 -5.22 -1.64
CA GLN A 226 11.41 -4.70 -0.40
C GLN A 226 9.87 -4.81 -0.35
N MET A 227 9.18 -4.52 -1.46
CA MET A 227 7.71 -4.60 -1.49
C MET A 227 7.24 -6.06 -1.43
N THR A 228 7.97 -6.99 -2.07
CA THR A 228 7.67 -8.43 -2.00
C THR A 228 7.76 -8.96 -0.57
N ILE A 229 8.71 -8.48 0.24
CA ILE A 229 8.84 -8.86 1.66
C ILE A 229 7.61 -8.40 2.48
N PHE A 230 6.96 -7.30 2.06
CA PHE A 230 5.69 -6.81 2.61
C PHE A 230 4.46 -7.29 1.82
N ASP A 231 4.52 -8.52 1.29
CA ASP A 231 3.42 -9.23 0.64
C ASP A 231 2.83 -8.53 -0.59
N ALA A 232 3.64 -7.73 -1.30
CA ALA A 232 3.18 -7.13 -2.54
C ALA A 232 3.06 -8.15 -3.68
N PRO A 233 1.96 -8.12 -4.45
CA PRO A 233 1.69 -9.14 -5.45
C PRO A 233 2.61 -8.99 -6.66
N THR A 234 3.10 -10.11 -7.21
CA THR A 234 4.10 -10.16 -8.29
C THR A 234 3.63 -9.64 -9.66
N ARG A 235 2.34 -9.24 -9.77
CA ARG A 235 1.66 -8.85 -11.02
C ARG A 235 1.61 -9.96 -12.09
N GLU A 236 1.88 -11.21 -11.70
CA GLU A 236 1.77 -12.36 -12.61
C GLU A 236 0.33 -12.86 -12.74
N ALA A 237 -0.48 -12.64 -11.71
CA ALA A 237 -1.90 -12.94 -11.64
C ALA A 237 -2.67 -11.75 -11.06
N CYS A 238 -3.97 -11.71 -11.29
CA CYS A 238 -4.87 -10.75 -10.65
C CYS A 238 -5.13 -11.18 -9.20
N ILE A 239 -4.97 -10.25 -8.26
CA ILE A 239 -5.16 -10.50 -6.82
C ILE A 239 -6.33 -9.66 -6.31
N SER A 240 -7.40 -10.32 -5.88
CA SER A 240 -8.60 -9.67 -5.31
C SER A 240 -8.44 -9.37 -3.82
N ARG A 241 -7.70 -10.21 -3.10
CA ARG A 241 -7.38 -10.08 -1.67
C ARG A 241 -5.90 -10.33 -1.47
N ARG A 242 -5.20 -9.34 -0.90
CA ARG A 242 -3.76 -9.45 -0.61
C ARG A 242 -3.56 -10.27 0.65
N GLU A 243 -2.54 -11.12 0.63
CA GLU A 243 -2.04 -11.76 1.85
C GLU A 243 -1.40 -10.72 2.76
N ARG A 244 -1.39 -11.00 4.06
CA ARG A 244 -0.78 -10.14 5.08
C ARG A 244 -0.09 -11.02 6.09
N THR A 245 1.22 -10.95 6.10
CA THR A 245 2.08 -11.68 7.02
C THR A 245 2.68 -10.73 8.06
N ASN A 246 3.21 -11.31 9.13
CA ASN A 246 3.94 -10.59 10.16
C ASN A 246 5.21 -11.38 10.46
N THR A 247 6.28 -11.07 9.73
CA THR A 247 7.53 -11.84 9.81
C THR A 247 8.65 -11.01 10.45
N PRO A 248 9.61 -11.63 11.15
CA PRO A 248 10.81 -10.94 11.61
C PRO A 248 11.60 -10.28 10.47
N LEU A 249 11.55 -10.87 9.26
CA LEU A 249 12.22 -10.32 8.07
C LEU A 249 11.68 -8.92 7.71
N GLN A 250 10.37 -8.69 7.82
CA GLN A 250 9.78 -7.37 7.60
C GLN A 250 10.33 -6.33 8.59
N ALA A 251 10.51 -6.68 9.86
CA ALA A 251 11.11 -5.79 10.86
C ALA A 251 12.60 -5.50 10.58
N LEU A 252 13.33 -6.50 10.07
CA LEU A 252 14.72 -6.32 9.66
C LEU A 252 14.85 -5.44 8.42
N VAL A 253 13.92 -5.52 7.46
CA VAL A 253 13.89 -4.60 6.31
C VAL A 253 13.70 -3.17 6.79
N LEU A 254 12.73 -2.88 7.68
CA LEU A 254 12.51 -1.51 8.14
C LEU A 254 13.72 -0.90 8.88
N MET A 255 14.53 -1.74 9.52
CA MET A 255 15.71 -1.32 10.27
C MET A 255 16.95 -1.11 9.39
N ASN A 256 17.12 -1.93 8.34
CA ASN A 256 18.37 -2.00 7.58
C ASN A 256 18.27 -1.49 6.15
N GLU A 257 17.06 -1.31 5.62
CA GLU A 257 16.89 -0.85 4.25
C GLU A 257 17.29 0.62 4.12
N GLN A 258 17.93 0.94 2.99
CA GLN A 258 18.53 2.24 2.74
C GLN A 258 17.50 3.36 2.89
N LEU A 259 16.41 3.37 2.11
CA LEU A 259 15.34 4.37 2.11
C LEU A 259 14.80 4.67 3.51
N ASN A 260 14.59 3.65 4.32
CA ASN A 260 14.11 3.81 5.68
C ASN A 260 15.08 4.57 6.57
N PHE A 261 16.38 4.30 6.41
CA PHE A 261 17.42 5.04 7.11
C PHE A 261 17.56 6.47 6.56
N GLU A 262 17.47 6.66 5.23
CA GLU A 262 17.47 7.98 4.58
C GLU A 262 16.35 8.88 5.14
N ALA A 263 15.14 8.33 5.23
CA ALA A 263 13.97 8.99 5.78
C ALA A 263 14.15 9.38 7.25
N ALA A 264 14.79 8.54 8.05
CA ALA A 264 15.08 8.85 9.45
C ALA A 264 16.09 9.98 9.60
N VAL A 265 17.14 9.99 8.78
CA VAL A 265 18.15 11.05 8.79
C VAL A 265 17.60 12.38 8.30
N HIS A 266 16.79 12.36 7.23
CA HIS A 266 16.15 13.56 6.72
C HIS A 266 15.21 14.18 7.77
N LEU A 267 14.38 13.35 8.42
CA LEU A 267 13.48 13.83 9.47
C LEU A 267 14.25 14.38 10.68
N ALA A 268 15.30 13.69 11.14
CA ALA A 268 16.14 14.17 12.24
C ALA A 268 16.74 15.55 11.93
N THR A 269 17.25 15.72 10.70
CA THR A 269 17.83 16.98 10.23
C THR A 269 16.79 18.10 10.21
N LEU A 270 15.59 17.84 9.70
CA LEU A 270 14.50 18.82 9.67
C LEU A 270 14.09 19.25 11.09
N LEU A 271 13.92 18.30 12.02
CA LEU A 271 13.48 18.60 13.38
C LEU A 271 14.52 19.38 14.18
N LEU A 272 15.80 19.10 13.95
CA LEU A 272 16.90 19.80 14.61
C LEU A 272 17.28 21.13 13.94
N ALA A 273 16.87 21.36 12.69
CA ALA A 273 17.08 22.66 12.04
C ALA A 273 16.28 23.78 12.73
N ASP A 274 15.13 23.42 13.32
CA ASP A 274 14.32 24.33 14.11
C ASP A 274 14.95 24.54 15.51
N GLN A 275 15.50 25.75 15.73
CA GLN A 275 16.14 26.11 17.01
C GLN A 275 15.16 26.17 18.20
N ALA A 276 13.85 26.10 17.95
CA ALA A 276 12.84 26.04 19.00
C ALA A 276 12.75 24.66 19.68
N HIS A 277 13.30 23.61 19.08
CA HIS A 277 13.19 22.25 19.60
C HIS A 277 14.50 21.77 20.23
N ASP A 278 14.42 21.35 21.49
CA ASP A 278 15.44 20.46 22.04
C ASP A 278 15.25 19.02 21.52
N ALA A 279 16.20 18.15 21.84
CA ALA A 279 16.17 16.78 21.35
C ALA A 279 14.98 15.97 21.88
N GLU A 280 14.48 16.25 23.10
CA GLU A 280 13.34 15.52 23.65
C GLU A 280 12.03 15.95 22.99
N SER A 281 11.87 17.24 22.72
CA SER A 281 10.79 17.79 21.89
C SER A 281 10.83 17.22 20.48
N ALA A 282 12.01 17.10 19.87
CA ALA A 282 12.16 16.51 18.54
C ALA A 282 11.71 15.04 18.50
N ILE A 283 12.01 14.26 19.55
CA ILE A 283 11.55 12.87 19.68
C ILE A 283 10.02 12.80 19.77
N ASP A 284 9.40 13.68 20.56
CA ASP A 284 7.93 13.72 20.68
C ASP A 284 7.26 14.06 19.34
N ILE A 285 7.77 15.08 18.65
CA ILE A 285 7.28 15.48 17.33
C ILE A 285 7.47 14.35 16.32
N ALA A 286 8.60 13.65 16.34
CA ALA A 286 8.83 12.49 15.48
C ALA A 286 7.83 11.36 15.77
N MET A 287 7.57 11.04 17.04
CA MET A 287 6.57 10.04 17.42
C MET A 287 5.18 10.43 16.93
N GLN A 288 4.76 11.67 17.15
CA GLN A 288 3.46 12.16 16.72
C GLN A 288 3.32 12.19 15.20
N ARG A 289 4.36 12.62 14.49
CA ARG A 289 4.37 12.70 13.03
C ARG A 289 4.32 11.31 12.38
N ILE A 290 5.05 10.33 12.93
CA ILE A 290 5.14 8.98 12.35
C ILE A 290 3.93 8.11 12.73
N THR A 291 3.47 8.20 13.99
CA THR A 291 2.43 7.30 14.53
C THR A 291 1.04 7.93 14.60
N GLY A 292 0.93 9.25 14.40
CA GLY A 292 -0.33 9.99 14.49
C GLY A 292 -0.80 10.26 15.93
N ARG A 293 0.00 9.92 16.95
CA ARG A 293 -0.32 10.16 18.37
C ARG A 293 0.91 10.61 19.16
N PRO A 294 0.75 11.39 20.24
CA PRO A 294 1.86 11.69 21.12
C PRO A 294 2.42 10.43 21.78
N GLN A 295 3.67 10.50 22.22
CA GLN A 295 4.27 9.42 22.98
C GLN A 295 3.68 9.39 24.41
N THR A 296 3.63 8.19 25.00
CA THR A 296 3.34 8.06 26.43
C THR A 296 4.58 8.43 27.26
N PRO A 297 4.43 8.77 28.55
CA PRO A 297 5.58 9.06 29.42
C PRO A 297 6.59 7.91 29.50
N ALA A 298 6.12 6.66 29.44
CA ALA A 298 6.98 5.48 29.45
C ALA A 298 7.78 5.35 28.14
N GLU A 299 7.12 5.54 26.98
CA GLU A 299 7.79 5.55 25.67
C GLU A 299 8.83 6.67 25.59
N GLY A 300 8.48 7.89 26.03
CA GLY A 300 9.41 9.02 26.04
C GLY A 300 10.64 8.77 26.91
N LYS A 301 10.47 8.17 28.09
CA LYS A 301 11.62 7.80 28.94
C LYS A 301 12.56 6.82 28.24
N VAL A 302 12.02 5.85 27.48
CA VAL A 302 12.82 4.88 26.73
C VAL A 302 13.53 5.55 25.55
N LEU A 303 12.82 6.33 24.74
CA LEU A 303 13.35 6.99 23.55
C LEU A 303 14.40 8.04 23.90
N SER A 304 14.12 8.94 24.86
CA SER A 304 15.10 9.93 25.35
C SER A 304 16.29 9.26 26.04
N GLY A 305 16.09 8.12 26.71
CA GLY A 305 17.18 7.32 27.27
C GLY A 305 18.07 6.71 26.18
N ALA A 306 17.49 6.19 25.10
CA ALA A 306 18.23 5.67 23.95
C ALA A 306 19.01 6.79 23.25
N TYR A 307 18.38 7.94 23.02
CA TYR A 307 19.02 9.12 22.45
C TYR A 307 20.27 9.54 23.25
N ARG A 308 20.15 9.67 24.58
CA ARG A 308 21.29 10.08 25.43
C ARG A 308 22.46 9.10 25.37
N ARG A 309 22.20 7.79 25.33
CA ARG A 309 23.25 6.76 25.17
C ARG A 309 23.94 6.85 23.81
N LEU A 310 23.16 6.98 22.74
CA LEU A 310 23.68 7.12 21.38
C LEU A 310 24.49 8.41 21.22
N LEU A 311 23.99 9.52 21.77
CA LEU A 311 24.69 10.80 21.75
C LEU A 311 26.03 10.76 22.49
N ALA A 312 26.07 10.12 23.66
CA ALA A 312 27.32 9.92 24.40
C ALA A 312 28.34 9.15 23.55
N HIS A 313 27.92 8.02 22.96
CA HIS A 313 28.77 7.23 22.06
C HIS A 313 29.28 8.03 20.86
N TYR A 314 28.42 8.79 20.17
CA TYR A 314 28.82 9.58 19.01
C TYR A 314 29.65 10.82 19.33
N ARG A 315 29.58 11.32 20.57
CA ARG A 315 30.49 12.38 21.04
C ARG A 315 31.87 11.84 21.38
N GLU A 316 31.95 10.62 21.89
CA GLU A 316 33.21 9.91 22.12
C GLU A 316 33.85 9.41 20.82
N SER A 317 33.05 9.20 19.77
CA SER A 317 33.51 8.74 18.46
C SER A 317 32.83 9.50 17.31
N PRO A 318 33.25 10.74 17.01
CA PRO A 318 32.70 11.57 15.93
C PRO A 318 32.81 10.91 14.54
N GLU A 319 33.82 10.08 14.32
CA GLU A 319 34.01 9.32 13.09
C GLU A 319 32.87 8.33 12.87
N ALA A 320 32.40 7.67 13.94
CA ALA A 320 31.27 6.75 13.87
C ALA A 320 29.97 7.49 13.51
N ALA A 321 29.77 8.71 14.01
CA ALA A 321 28.64 9.55 13.63
C ALA A 321 28.70 9.90 12.13
N THR A 322 29.89 10.25 11.64
CA THR A 322 30.11 10.54 10.23
C THR A 322 29.89 9.31 9.36
N GLN A 323 30.37 8.13 9.74
CA GLN A 323 30.17 6.88 9.00
C GLN A 323 28.68 6.50 8.90
N VAL A 324 27.95 6.64 10.00
CA VAL A 324 26.51 6.35 10.04
C VAL A 324 25.74 7.30 9.12
N LEU A 325 26.09 8.59 9.10
CA LEU A 325 25.47 9.54 8.18
C LEU A 325 25.96 9.36 6.73
N ALA A 326 27.21 8.93 6.51
CA ALA A 326 27.81 8.73 5.18
C ALA A 326 27.23 7.52 4.44
N ALA A 327 26.62 6.58 5.16
CA ALA A 327 25.75 5.57 4.56
C ALA A 327 24.54 6.20 3.81
N HIS A 328 24.33 7.52 3.97
CA HIS A 328 23.36 8.34 3.25
C HIS A 328 23.99 9.66 2.72
N PRO A 329 24.50 9.69 1.47
CA PRO A 329 25.29 10.82 0.95
C PRO A 329 24.64 12.21 1.05
N PRO A 330 23.32 12.40 0.83
CA PRO A 330 22.69 13.72 0.97
C PRO A 330 22.74 14.29 2.40
N ALA A 331 22.91 13.45 3.43
CA ALA A 331 22.93 13.92 4.82
C ALA A 331 24.31 14.44 5.25
N THR A 332 25.40 13.83 4.79
CA THR A 332 26.76 14.26 5.12
C THR A 332 27.15 15.59 4.47
N GLU A 333 26.54 15.93 3.35
CA GLU A 333 26.79 17.20 2.65
C GLU A 333 26.05 18.39 3.30
N VAL A 334 24.95 18.13 4.00
CA VAL A 334 24.05 19.17 4.55
C VAL A 334 24.24 19.39 6.05
N VAL A 335 24.72 18.38 6.79
CA VAL A 335 24.87 18.46 8.26
C VAL A 335 26.29 18.90 8.65
N PRO A 336 26.45 20.06 9.32
CA PRO A 336 27.75 20.51 9.83
C PRO A 336 28.38 19.49 10.78
N GLU A 337 29.71 19.40 10.77
CA GLU A 337 30.47 18.38 11.52
C GLU A 337 30.14 18.39 13.02
N GLU A 338 30.01 19.58 13.61
CA GLU A 338 29.65 19.79 15.00
C GLU A 338 28.24 19.27 15.36
N ARG A 339 27.35 19.14 14.37
CA ARG A 339 25.98 18.65 14.55
C ARG A 339 25.83 17.16 14.26
N ARG A 340 26.82 16.51 13.62
CA ARG A 340 26.74 15.10 13.23
C ARG A 340 26.41 14.14 14.39
N PRO A 341 27.00 14.27 15.59
CA PRO A 341 26.65 13.38 16.71
C PRO A 341 25.18 13.48 17.14
N VAL A 342 24.63 14.69 17.14
CA VAL A 342 23.24 14.97 17.54
C VAL A 342 22.28 14.41 16.49
N VAL A 343 22.55 14.66 15.21
CA VAL A 343 21.73 14.14 14.11
C VAL A 343 21.81 12.62 14.05
N ALA A 344 23.00 12.02 14.09
CA ALA A 344 23.18 10.57 14.04
C ALA A 344 22.43 9.85 15.19
N ALA A 345 22.51 10.37 16.41
CA ALA A 345 21.77 9.83 17.56
C ALA A 345 20.26 9.90 17.35
N LEU A 346 19.73 11.04 16.90
CA LEU A 346 18.29 11.20 16.66
C LEU A 346 17.81 10.33 15.48
N SER A 347 18.59 10.22 14.40
CA SER A 347 18.27 9.38 13.24
C SER A 347 18.05 7.92 13.64
N LEU A 348 18.89 7.37 14.52
CA LEU A 348 18.71 6.00 14.99
C LEU A 348 17.46 5.82 15.86
N VAL A 349 17.12 6.81 16.69
CA VAL A 349 15.87 6.79 17.46
C VAL A 349 14.67 6.83 16.52
N ILE A 350 14.69 7.71 15.51
CA ILE A 350 13.63 7.83 14.51
C ILE A 350 13.51 6.55 13.67
N ASN A 351 14.62 5.93 13.27
CA ASN A 351 14.61 4.63 12.58
C ASN A 351 13.94 3.55 13.46
N GLY A 352 14.20 3.56 14.76
CA GLY A 352 13.48 2.72 15.73
C GLY A 352 11.97 2.98 15.76
N ILE A 353 11.55 4.25 15.71
CA ILE A 353 10.12 4.64 15.63
C ILE A 353 9.48 4.11 14.33
N TYR A 354 10.18 4.20 13.20
CA TYR A 354 9.69 3.63 11.93
C TYR A 354 9.47 2.11 12.00
N ASN A 355 10.24 1.40 12.84
CA ASN A 355 10.10 -0.04 13.00
C ASN A 355 9.03 -0.48 14.03
N LEU A 356 8.39 0.46 14.74
CA LEU A 356 7.34 0.10 15.69
C LEU A 356 6.15 -0.59 15.02
N ASP A 357 5.45 -1.44 15.79
CA ASP A 357 4.26 -2.15 15.31
C ASP A 357 3.16 -1.19 14.83
N ILE A 358 2.96 -0.10 15.58
CA ILE A 358 1.97 0.94 15.29
C ILE A 358 2.24 1.65 13.96
N THR A 359 3.49 1.79 13.55
CA THR A 359 3.85 2.53 12.33
C THR A 359 3.45 1.76 11.06
N LYS A 360 3.43 0.43 11.12
CA LYS A 360 3.08 -0.46 10.00
C LYS A 360 1.68 -1.08 10.13
N THR A 361 0.85 -0.56 11.03
CA THR A 361 -0.48 -1.11 11.33
C THR A 361 -1.51 0.00 11.29
N ARG A 362 -2.59 -0.20 10.53
CA ARG A 362 -3.80 0.62 10.70
C ARG A 362 -4.48 0.18 11.99
N GLN A 363 -4.85 1.10 12.87
CA GLN A 363 -5.57 0.78 14.11
C GLN A 363 -6.33 1.98 14.68
#